data_AF-P20761-F1
#
_entry.id   AF-P20761-F1
#
_cell.length_a   1.000
_cell.length_b   1.000
_cell.length_c   1.000
_cell.angle_alpha   90.00
_cell.angle_beta   90.00
_cell.angle_gamma   90.00
#
_symmetry.space_group_name_H-M   'P 1'
#
loop_
_entity.id
_entity.type
_entity.pdbx_description
1 polymer ?
#
loop_
_entity_poly.entity_id
_entity_poly.type
_entity_poly.pdbx_seq_one_letter_code
_entity_poly.pdbx_strand_id
1 'polypeptide(L)'
;AQTTAPSVYPLAPGCGDTTSSTVTLGCLVKGYFPEPVTVTWNSGALSSDVHTFPAVLQSGLYTLTSSVTSSTWPSQTVTCNVAHPASSTKVDKKVERRNGGIGHKCPTCPTCHKCPVPELLGGPSVFIFPPKPKDILLISQNAKVTCVVVDVSEEEPDVQFSWFVNNVEVHTAQTQPREEQYNSTFRVVSALPIQHQDWMSGKEFKCKVNNKALPSPIEKTISKPKGLVRKPQVYVMGPPTEQLTEQTVSLTCLTSGFLPNDIGVEWTSNGHIEKNYKNTEPVMDSDGSFFMYSKLNVERSRWDSRAPFVCSVVHEGLHNHHVEKSISRPPGK
;
A
#
# COMPACT_ATOMS: atom_id res chain seq x y z
N ALA A 1 -0.60 -2.69 50.40
CA ALA A 1 -1.77 -3.02 49.56
C ALA A 1 -2.65 -4.01 50.30
N GLN A 2 -3.95 -4.03 49.99
CA GLN A 2 -4.90 -4.96 50.59
C GLN A 2 -4.64 -6.38 50.09
N THR A 3 -4.75 -7.37 50.99
CA THR A 3 -4.66 -8.78 50.61
C THR A 3 -5.67 -9.10 49.51
N THR A 4 -5.18 -9.61 48.38
CA THR A 4 -5.99 -9.92 47.19
C THR A 4 -5.74 -11.35 46.76
N ALA A 5 -6.81 -12.13 46.57
CA ALA A 5 -6.74 -13.53 46.15
C ALA A 5 -6.42 -13.66 44.65
N PRO A 6 -5.66 -14.69 44.22
CA PRO A 6 -5.34 -14.91 42.82
C PRO A 6 -6.54 -15.35 41.99
N SER A 7 -6.59 -14.92 40.73
CA SER A 7 -7.38 -15.55 39.67
C SER A 7 -6.51 -16.54 38.88
N VAL A 8 -7.01 -17.76 38.67
CA VAL A 8 -6.25 -18.85 38.05
C VAL A 8 -6.85 -19.24 36.70
N TYR A 9 -6.03 -19.19 35.65
CA TYR A 9 -6.42 -19.49 34.28
C TYR A 9 -5.58 -20.64 33.71
N PRO A 10 -6.21 -21.71 33.18
CA PRO A 10 -5.48 -22.79 32.54
C PRO A 10 -5.01 -22.34 31.14
N LEU A 11 -3.79 -22.72 30.77
CA LEU A 11 -3.20 -22.52 29.46
C LEU A 11 -3.13 -23.89 28.76
N ALA A 12 -4.05 -24.13 27.84
CA ALA A 12 -4.04 -25.30 26.98
C ALA A 12 -3.14 -25.06 25.74
N PRO A 13 -2.60 -26.12 25.11
CA PRO A 13 -1.76 -25.97 23.92
C PRO A 13 -2.50 -25.27 22.76
N GLY A 14 -1.76 -24.53 21.95
CA GLY A 14 -2.27 -23.90 20.73
C GLY A 14 -2.55 -24.92 19.61
N CYS A 15 -3.30 -24.51 18.59
CA CYS A 15 -3.51 -25.32 17.39
C CYS A 15 -2.31 -25.12 16.44
N GLY A 16 -1.38 -26.08 16.44
CA GLY A 16 -0.20 -26.09 15.57
C GLY A 16 0.95 -26.84 16.23
N ASP A 17 1.38 -27.92 15.58
CA ASP A 17 2.49 -28.81 15.97
C ASP A 17 2.33 -29.60 17.29
N THR A 18 1.48 -30.62 17.26
CA THR A 18 1.66 -31.80 18.12
C THR A 18 2.15 -32.98 17.28
N THR A 19 3.30 -32.83 16.63
CA THR A 19 4.09 -33.97 16.15
C THR A 19 4.95 -34.58 17.26
N SER A 20 5.03 -33.92 18.43
CA SER A 20 5.70 -34.42 19.63
C SER A 20 4.77 -35.33 20.46
N SER A 21 5.34 -36.37 21.05
CA SER A 21 4.67 -37.29 21.99
C SER A 21 4.29 -36.65 23.34
N THR A 22 4.69 -35.39 23.55
CA THR A 22 4.46 -34.61 24.77
C THR A 22 3.85 -33.25 24.42
N VAL A 23 3.01 -32.74 25.32
CA VAL A 23 2.39 -31.42 25.24
C VAL A 23 2.80 -30.56 26.42
N THR A 24 3.01 -29.27 26.18
CA THR A 24 3.24 -28.28 27.25
C THR A 24 1.91 -27.65 27.64
N LEU A 25 1.58 -27.74 28.93
CA LEU A 25 0.42 -27.14 29.56
C LEU A 25 0.90 -26.01 30.48
N GLY A 26 0.02 -25.08 30.83
CA GLY A 26 0.37 -24.00 31.73
C GLY A 26 -0.79 -23.50 32.60
N CYS A 27 -0.45 -22.66 33.56
CA CYS A 27 -1.35 -22.10 34.54
C CYS A 27 -0.91 -20.67 34.85
N LEU A 28 -1.76 -19.70 34.50
CA LEU A 28 -1.55 -18.29 34.78
C LEU A 28 -2.24 -17.94 36.10
N VAL A 29 -1.46 -17.46 37.06
CA VAL A 29 -1.92 -16.99 38.37
C VAL A 29 -1.80 -15.48 38.39
N LYS A 30 -2.94 -14.77 38.32
CA LYS A 30 -2.98 -13.34 38.06
C LYS A 30 -3.64 -12.58 39.21
N GLY A 31 -3.08 -11.42 39.54
CA GLY A 31 -3.75 -10.38 40.31
C GLY A 31 -3.81 -10.64 41.81
N TYR A 32 -2.76 -11.20 42.43
CA TYR A 32 -2.73 -11.47 43.87
C TYR A 32 -1.78 -10.54 44.62
N PHE A 33 -1.96 -10.41 45.93
CA PHE A 33 -1.03 -9.70 46.80
C PHE A 33 -1.20 -10.17 48.25
N PRO A 34 -0.11 -10.31 49.05
CA PRO A 34 1.32 -10.24 48.69
C PRO A 34 1.87 -11.58 48.13
N GLU A 35 3.17 -11.70 47.92
CA GLU A 35 3.82 -13.01 47.74
C GLU A 35 3.92 -13.79 49.07
N PRO A 36 4.04 -15.14 49.04
CA PRO A 36 4.13 -16.02 47.87
C PRO A 36 2.80 -16.71 47.52
N VAL A 37 2.73 -17.25 46.30
CA VAL A 37 1.76 -18.30 45.93
C VAL A 37 2.51 -19.59 45.61
N THR A 38 1.92 -20.71 46.01
CA THR A 38 2.45 -22.04 45.68
C THR A 38 1.65 -22.61 44.52
N VAL A 39 2.33 -23.04 43.45
CA VAL A 39 1.71 -23.73 42.31
C VAL A 39 2.27 -25.14 42.22
N THR A 40 1.40 -26.14 42.30
CA THR A 40 1.75 -27.56 42.06
C THR A 40 0.84 -28.14 40.99
N TRP A 41 1.25 -29.27 40.41
CA TRP A 41 0.50 -29.96 39.37
C TRP A 41 0.06 -31.35 39.86
N ASN A 42 -1.22 -31.67 39.70
CA ASN A 42 -1.86 -32.89 40.21
C ASN A 42 -1.51 -33.16 41.69
N SER A 43 -1.61 -32.13 42.53
CA SER A 43 -1.28 -32.16 43.96
C SER A 43 0.15 -32.63 44.27
N GLY A 44 1.09 -32.36 43.34
CA GLY A 44 2.49 -32.75 43.45
C GLY A 44 2.83 -34.09 42.79
N ALA A 45 1.85 -34.83 42.27
CA ALA A 45 2.11 -36.08 41.54
C ALA A 45 2.81 -35.84 40.19
N LEU A 46 2.62 -34.66 39.59
CA LEU A 46 3.28 -34.28 38.34
C LEU A 46 4.37 -33.24 38.64
N SER A 47 5.63 -33.68 38.67
CA SER A 47 6.79 -32.84 39.01
C SER A 47 7.87 -32.78 37.93
N SER A 48 7.81 -33.65 36.92
CA SER A 48 8.73 -33.64 35.76
C SER A 48 8.47 -32.42 34.88
N ASP A 49 9.53 -31.74 34.46
CA ASP A 49 9.50 -30.57 33.57
C ASP A 49 8.54 -29.45 34.00
N VAL A 50 8.39 -29.26 35.31
CA VAL A 50 7.64 -28.14 35.87
C VAL A 50 8.53 -26.91 35.95
N HIS A 51 8.14 -25.84 35.26
CA HIS A 51 8.78 -24.54 35.32
C HIS A 51 7.80 -23.50 35.87
N THR A 52 8.05 -23.03 37.09
CA THR A 52 7.31 -21.89 37.67
C THR A 52 8.15 -20.63 37.52
N PHE A 53 7.66 -19.69 36.71
CA PHE A 53 8.34 -18.45 36.43
C PHE A 53 8.21 -17.48 37.62
N PRO A 54 9.21 -16.63 37.89
CA PRO A 54 9.14 -15.63 38.95
C PRO A 54 7.93 -14.70 38.81
N ALA A 55 7.36 -14.28 39.94
CA ALA A 55 6.24 -13.36 39.94
C ALA A 55 6.67 -11.96 39.49
N VAL A 56 5.80 -11.31 38.73
CA VAL A 56 5.98 -9.94 38.25
C VAL A 56 4.95 -9.04 38.94
N LEU A 57 5.41 -7.94 39.52
CA LEU A 57 4.55 -6.91 40.11
C LEU A 57 4.11 -5.92 39.03
N GLN A 58 2.81 -5.82 38.77
CA GLN A 58 2.24 -4.88 37.83
C GLN A 58 1.01 -4.20 38.44
N SER A 59 0.98 -2.87 38.42
CA SER A 59 -0.12 -2.07 38.99
C SER A 59 -0.50 -2.43 40.44
N GLY A 60 0.50 -2.80 41.25
CA GLY A 60 0.31 -3.15 42.66
C GLY A 60 -0.13 -4.59 42.94
N LEU A 61 -0.28 -5.44 41.93
CA LEU A 61 -0.61 -6.86 42.08
C LEU A 61 0.41 -7.76 41.38
N TYR A 62 0.63 -8.95 41.93
CA TYR A 62 1.53 -9.95 41.39
C TYR A 62 0.83 -10.84 40.37
N THR A 63 1.60 -11.28 39.38
CA THR A 63 1.21 -12.29 38.39
C THR A 63 2.37 -13.24 38.17
N LEU A 64 2.10 -14.55 38.12
CA LEU A 64 3.08 -15.56 37.76
C LEU A 64 2.48 -16.63 36.85
N THR A 65 3.33 -17.38 36.16
CA THR A 65 2.91 -18.51 35.32
C THR A 65 3.69 -19.76 35.73
N SER A 66 3.03 -20.91 35.71
CA SER A 66 3.69 -22.22 35.80
C SER A 66 3.39 -23.02 34.55
N SER A 67 4.35 -23.78 34.03
CA SER A 67 4.19 -24.70 32.92
C SER A 67 4.63 -26.10 33.30
N VAL A 68 4.03 -27.11 32.67
CA VAL A 68 4.36 -28.52 32.85
C VAL A 68 4.26 -29.27 31.53
N THR A 69 5.14 -30.23 31.31
CA THR A 69 5.06 -31.13 30.16
C THR A 69 4.33 -32.41 30.55
N SER A 70 3.38 -32.87 29.73
CA SER A 70 2.63 -34.10 29.95
C SER A 70 2.62 -34.97 28.69
N SER A 71 2.87 -36.27 28.86
CA SER A 71 2.70 -37.30 27.83
C SER A 71 1.34 -38.01 27.91
N THR A 72 0.59 -37.82 29.00
CA THR A 72 -0.69 -38.49 29.25
C THR A 72 -1.91 -37.60 29.02
N TRP A 73 -1.73 -36.29 28.88
CA TRP A 73 -2.81 -35.42 28.46
C TRP A 73 -3.11 -35.62 26.95
N PRO A 74 -4.40 -35.68 26.52
CA PRO A 74 -5.61 -35.38 27.30
C PRO A 74 -6.33 -36.60 27.88
N SER A 75 -5.77 -37.82 27.80
CA SER A 75 -6.44 -39.00 28.35
C SER A 75 -6.52 -38.96 29.87
N GLN A 76 -5.52 -38.36 30.52
CA GLN A 76 -5.54 -38.04 31.95
C GLN A 76 -5.74 -36.55 32.19
N THR A 77 -6.52 -36.24 33.23
CA THR A 77 -6.76 -34.86 33.65
C THR A 77 -5.50 -34.28 34.31
N VAL A 78 -5.05 -33.13 33.81
CA VAL A 78 -3.99 -32.34 34.44
C VAL A 78 -4.61 -31.14 35.13
N THR A 79 -4.30 -30.95 36.41
CA THR A 79 -4.86 -29.93 37.29
C THR A 79 -3.73 -29.10 37.88
N CYS A 80 -3.84 -27.78 37.76
CA CYS A 80 -2.99 -26.82 38.45
C CYS A 80 -3.60 -26.50 39.81
N ASN A 81 -2.86 -26.73 40.88
CA ASN A 81 -3.25 -26.49 42.26
C ASN A 81 -2.52 -25.26 42.78
N VAL A 82 -3.26 -24.18 43.05
CA VAL A 82 -2.71 -22.89 43.49
C VAL A 82 -3.14 -22.62 44.92
N ALA A 83 -2.19 -22.30 45.79
CA ALA A 83 -2.44 -21.89 47.16
C ALA A 83 -1.82 -20.51 47.43
N HIS A 84 -2.63 -19.60 47.97
CA HIS A 84 -2.19 -18.27 48.42
C HIS A 84 -2.43 -18.14 49.92
N PRO A 85 -1.38 -18.29 50.77
CA PRO A 85 -1.52 -18.29 52.23
C PRO A 85 -2.13 -17.01 52.79
N ALA A 86 -1.76 -15.85 52.26
CA ALA A 86 -2.19 -14.57 52.80
C ALA A 86 -3.71 -14.33 52.67
N SER A 87 -4.33 -14.81 51.58
CA SER A 87 -5.79 -14.73 51.39
C SER A 87 -6.52 -16.03 51.74
N SER A 88 -5.83 -17.02 52.32
CA SER A 88 -6.38 -18.36 52.58
C SER A 88 -7.07 -19.01 51.37
N THR A 89 -6.62 -18.68 50.15
CA THR A 89 -7.27 -19.13 48.91
C THR A 89 -6.58 -20.36 48.36
N LYS A 90 -7.36 -21.38 48.00
CA LYS A 90 -6.91 -22.57 47.27
C LYS A 90 -7.77 -22.74 46.02
N VAL A 91 -7.14 -22.90 44.86
CA VAL A 91 -7.82 -23.04 43.57
C VAL A 91 -7.21 -24.21 42.81
N ASP A 92 -8.06 -25.17 42.46
CA ASP A 92 -7.70 -26.28 41.59
C ASP A 92 -8.31 -26.02 40.21
N LYS A 93 -7.47 -25.83 39.20
CA LYS A 93 -7.90 -25.52 37.84
C LYS A 93 -7.46 -26.61 36.87
N LYS A 94 -8.44 -27.32 36.32
CA LYS A 94 -8.23 -28.36 35.30
C LYS A 94 -7.87 -27.72 33.96
N VAL A 95 -6.87 -28.27 33.27
CA VAL A 95 -6.53 -27.88 31.91
C VAL A 95 -7.42 -28.65 30.95
N GLU A 96 -8.54 -28.01 30.60
CA GLU A 96 -9.51 -28.57 29.67
C GLU A 96 -9.04 -28.43 28.23
N ARG A 97 -9.44 -29.38 27.39
CA ARG A 97 -9.32 -29.23 25.95
C ARG A 97 -10.23 -28.11 25.49
N ARG A 98 -9.70 -27.17 24.69
CA ARG A 98 -10.57 -26.28 23.91
C ARG A 98 -11.47 -27.16 23.03
N ASN A 99 -12.78 -26.87 23.02
CA ASN A 99 -13.74 -27.57 22.18
C ASN A 99 -13.30 -27.47 20.71
N GLY A 100 -12.68 -28.56 20.25
CA GLY A 100 -11.92 -28.70 19.02
C GLY A 100 -11.10 -29.99 19.15
N GLY A 101 -11.63 -31.08 18.59
CA GLY A 101 -11.00 -32.42 18.56
C GLY A 101 -9.52 -32.43 18.16
N ILE A 102 -8.80 -33.51 18.49
CA ILE A 102 -7.37 -33.65 18.17
C ILE A 102 -7.39 -33.85 16.66
N GLY A 103 -6.85 -32.90 15.90
CA GLY A 103 -6.98 -32.86 14.44
C GLY A 103 -7.99 -31.87 13.88
N HIS A 104 -8.66 -31.03 14.68
CA HIS A 104 -9.33 -29.86 14.10
C HIS A 104 -8.26 -28.89 13.59
N LYS A 105 -8.19 -28.77 12.26
CA LYS A 105 -7.60 -27.60 11.60
C LYS A 105 -8.11 -26.36 12.34
N CYS A 106 -7.23 -25.39 12.60
CA CYS A 106 -7.66 -24.04 13.00
C CYS A 106 -8.90 -23.67 12.19
N PRO A 107 -9.90 -22.98 12.78
CA PRO A 107 -11.00 -22.46 11.97
C PRO A 107 -10.36 -21.81 10.76
N THR A 108 -10.59 -22.39 9.58
CA THR A 108 -10.16 -21.79 8.33
C THR A 108 -10.68 -20.38 8.41
N CYS A 109 -9.81 -19.36 8.26
CA CYS A 109 -10.28 -17.98 8.18
C CYS A 109 -11.53 -18.01 7.32
N PRO A 110 -12.70 -17.60 7.83
CA PRO A 110 -13.90 -17.61 7.01
C PRO A 110 -13.50 -16.89 5.73
N THR A 111 -13.75 -17.54 4.59
CA THR A 111 -13.51 -16.99 3.25
C THR A 111 -13.69 -15.48 3.33
N CYS A 112 -12.62 -14.69 3.07
CA CYS A 112 -12.64 -13.24 3.29
C CYS A 112 -13.97 -12.69 2.79
N HIS A 113 -14.89 -12.41 3.72
CA HIS A 113 -16.19 -11.91 3.34
C HIS A 113 -15.95 -10.53 2.71
N LYS A 114 -16.67 -10.23 1.62
CA LYS A 114 -16.66 -8.88 1.03
C LYS A 114 -16.82 -7.88 2.17
N CYS A 115 -16.01 -6.83 2.18
CA CYS A 115 -16.10 -5.80 3.21
C CYS A 115 -17.55 -5.31 3.31
N PRO A 116 -18.09 -5.13 4.53
CA PRO A 116 -19.41 -4.56 4.69
C PRO A 116 -19.50 -3.26 3.88
N VAL A 117 -20.58 -3.09 3.12
CA VAL A 117 -20.79 -1.89 2.30
C VAL A 117 -20.71 -0.66 3.21
N PRO A 118 -19.76 0.26 2.99
CA PRO A 118 -19.63 1.44 3.84
C PRO A 118 -20.83 2.38 3.62
N GLU A 119 -21.34 2.99 4.69
CA GLU A 119 -22.27 4.13 4.58
C GLU A 119 -21.51 5.31 3.95
N LEU A 120 -21.70 5.51 2.65
CA LEU A 120 -21.06 6.57 1.88
C LEU A 120 -21.78 7.90 2.08
N LEU A 121 -21.48 8.57 3.19
CA LEU A 121 -21.98 9.91 3.48
C LEU A 121 -21.46 10.91 2.43
N GLY A 122 -22.34 11.32 1.50
CA GLY A 122 -22.05 12.31 0.47
C GLY A 122 -22.12 11.80 -0.98
N GLY A 123 -22.30 10.48 -1.19
CA GLY A 123 -22.37 9.89 -2.52
C GLY A 123 -21.00 9.82 -3.22
N PRO A 124 -20.98 9.49 -4.53
CA PRO A 124 -19.76 9.29 -5.28
C PRO A 124 -18.96 10.58 -5.52
N SER A 125 -17.64 10.46 -5.59
CA SER A 125 -16.71 11.57 -5.87
C SER A 125 -16.23 11.58 -7.31
N VAL A 126 -16.08 12.78 -7.90
CA VAL A 126 -15.73 12.97 -9.32
C VAL A 126 -14.43 13.74 -9.46
N PHE A 127 -13.53 13.22 -10.29
CA PHE A 127 -12.23 13.82 -10.63
C PHE A 127 -12.07 13.89 -12.14
N ILE A 128 -11.45 14.97 -12.64
CA ILE A 128 -11.12 15.13 -14.06
C ILE A 128 -9.60 15.31 -14.21
N PHE A 129 -9.02 14.65 -15.21
CA PHE A 129 -7.58 14.59 -15.45
C PHE A 129 -7.25 15.05 -16.87
N PRO A 130 -6.15 15.82 -17.03
CA PRO A 130 -5.69 16.30 -18.32
C PRO A 130 -5.17 15.14 -19.19
N PRO A 131 -5.01 15.36 -20.51
CA PRO A 131 -4.26 14.43 -21.34
C PRO A 131 -2.82 14.34 -20.88
N LYS A 132 -2.18 13.19 -21.07
CA LYS A 132 -0.76 13.03 -20.77
C LYS A 132 0.06 13.93 -21.70
N PRO A 133 1.15 14.56 -21.22
CA PRO A 133 1.98 15.47 -22.04
C PRO A 133 2.45 14.83 -23.36
N LYS A 134 2.85 13.56 -23.32
CA LYS A 134 3.27 12.82 -24.52
C LYS A 134 2.13 12.62 -25.51
N ASP A 135 0.98 12.16 -25.03
CA ASP A 135 -0.20 11.84 -25.85
C ASP A 135 -0.74 13.08 -26.56
N ILE A 136 -0.64 14.27 -25.93
CA ILE A 136 -1.10 15.52 -26.53
C ILE A 136 -0.04 16.17 -27.41
N LEU A 137 1.25 16.12 -27.08
CA LEU A 137 2.28 16.85 -27.83
C LEU A 137 2.84 16.07 -29.04
N LEU A 138 2.68 14.75 -29.09
CA LEU A 138 3.10 13.92 -30.21
C LEU A 138 1.90 13.53 -31.09
N ILE A 139 1.96 13.89 -32.38
CA ILE A 139 0.87 13.71 -33.36
C ILE A 139 0.43 12.24 -33.51
N SER A 140 1.34 11.29 -33.30
CA SER A 140 1.04 9.86 -33.45
C SER A 140 0.16 9.28 -32.35
N GLN A 141 -0.19 10.06 -31.32
CA GLN A 141 -0.90 9.57 -30.14
C GLN A 141 -2.30 10.16 -30.01
N ASN A 142 -3.17 9.42 -29.34
CA ASN A 142 -4.55 9.80 -29.11
C ASN A 142 -4.70 10.37 -27.70
N ALA A 143 -4.64 11.70 -27.60
CA ALA A 143 -4.89 12.40 -26.36
C ALA A 143 -6.34 12.21 -25.88
N LYS A 144 -6.50 12.07 -24.56
CA LYS A 144 -7.82 11.94 -23.92
C LYS A 144 -7.88 12.77 -22.65
N VAL A 145 -9.01 13.41 -22.42
CA VAL A 145 -9.39 13.93 -21.09
C VAL A 145 -10.12 12.81 -20.37
N THR A 146 -9.76 12.55 -19.11
CA THR A 146 -10.30 11.41 -18.35
C THR A 146 -11.11 11.91 -17.16
N CYS A 147 -12.32 11.40 -17.00
CA CYS A 147 -13.19 11.66 -15.86
C CYS A 147 -13.37 10.36 -15.07
N VAL A 148 -13.01 10.39 -13.79
CA VAL A 148 -13.03 9.24 -12.89
C VAL A 148 -14.05 9.50 -11.80
N VAL A 149 -14.94 8.54 -11.61
CA VAL A 149 -15.91 8.53 -10.52
C VAL A 149 -15.52 7.39 -9.58
N VAL A 150 -15.35 7.71 -8.30
CA VAL A 150 -15.01 6.77 -7.23
C VAL A 150 -16.10 6.78 -6.17
N ASP A 151 -16.04 5.82 -5.25
CA ASP A 151 -17.01 5.68 -4.16
C ASP A 151 -18.45 5.54 -4.69
N VAL A 152 -18.61 4.82 -5.80
CA VAL A 152 -19.92 4.47 -6.34
C VAL A 152 -20.45 3.30 -5.52
N SER A 153 -21.67 3.43 -4.98
CA SER A 153 -22.27 2.39 -4.15
C SER A 153 -22.78 1.22 -4.99
N GLU A 154 -22.92 0.05 -4.36
CA GLU A 154 -23.56 -1.11 -4.98
C GLU A 154 -25.08 -0.92 -5.16
N GLU A 155 -25.70 -0.13 -4.29
CA GLU A 155 -27.14 0.18 -4.33
C GLU A 155 -27.52 1.08 -5.50
N GLU A 156 -26.68 2.05 -5.85
CA GLU A 156 -26.90 2.99 -6.95
C GLU A 156 -25.70 3.01 -7.91
N PRO A 157 -25.47 1.91 -8.65
CA PRO A 157 -24.21 1.70 -9.38
C PRO A 157 -24.21 2.34 -10.77
N ASP A 158 -25.32 2.96 -11.18
CA ASP A 158 -25.49 3.58 -12.49
C ASP A 158 -24.94 5.01 -12.49
N VAL A 159 -23.90 5.23 -13.30
CA VAL A 159 -23.24 6.53 -13.46
C VAL A 159 -23.44 7.02 -14.88
N GLN A 160 -24.04 8.19 -15.05
CA GLN A 160 -24.25 8.83 -16.34
C GLN A 160 -23.22 9.95 -16.54
N PHE A 161 -22.53 9.94 -17.68
CA PHE A 161 -21.57 10.95 -18.08
C PHE A 161 -22.13 11.79 -19.25
N SER A 162 -22.08 13.10 -19.13
CA SER A 162 -22.26 14.05 -20.23
C SER A 162 -20.98 14.87 -20.38
N TRP A 163 -20.51 15.02 -21.61
CA TRP A 163 -19.27 15.74 -21.91
C TRP A 163 -19.57 16.99 -22.71
N PHE A 164 -18.86 18.09 -22.41
CA PHE A 164 -18.99 19.35 -23.13
C PHE A 164 -17.61 19.90 -23.48
N VAL A 165 -17.46 20.40 -24.71
CA VAL A 165 -16.28 21.14 -25.17
C VAL A 165 -16.72 22.58 -25.47
N ASN A 166 -16.20 23.56 -24.73
CA ASN A 166 -16.68 24.95 -24.75
C ASN A 166 -18.21 25.05 -24.61
N ASN A 167 -18.78 24.30 -23.67
CA ASN A 167 -20.24 24.19 -23.40
C ASN A 167 -21.08 23.57 -24.54
N VAL A 168 -20.46 23.06 -25.61
CA VAL A 168 -21.15 22.27 -26.64
C VAL A 168 -21.07 20.81 -26.27
N GLU A 169 -22.22 20.14 -26.18
CA GLU A 169 -22.27 18.72 -25.82
C GLU A 169 -21.63 17.83 -26.90
N VAL A 170 -20.86 16.83 -26.46
CA VAL A 170 -20.19 15.86 -27.32
C VAL A 170 -20.42 14.43 -26.84
N HIS A 171 -20.49 13.50 -27.79
CA HIS A 171 -20.83 12.10 -27.53
C HIS A 171 -19.75 11.10 -27.97
N THR A 172 -18.54 11.56 -28.27
CA THR A 172 -17.42 10.71 -28.70
C THR A 172 -16.67 10.04 -27.55
N ALA A 173 -17.04 10.34 -26.30
CA ALA A 173 -16.43 9.75 -25.12
C ALA A 173 -16.70 8.25 -25.01
N GLN A 174 -15.74 7.52 -24.45
CA GLN A 174 -15.83 6.09 -24.21
C GLN A 174 -15.78 5.82 -22.71
N THR A 175 -16.78 5.12 -22.20
CA THR A 175 -16.86 4.74 -20.79
C THR A 175 -16.45 3.29 -20.61
N GLN A 176 -15.48 3.06 -19.72
CA GLN A 176 -15.00 1.73 -19.38
C GLN A 176 -16.03 1.02 -18.47
N PRO A 177 -16.05 -0.33 -18.47
CA PRO A 177 -16.84 -1.08 -17.49
C PRO A 177 -16.49 -0.67 -16.06
N ARG A 178 -17.48 -0.72 -15.15
CA ARG A 178 -17.24 -0.44 -13.73
C ARG A 178 -16.30 -1.48 -13.11
N GLU A 179 -15.37 -1.01 -12.30
CA GLU A 179 -14.38 -1.83 -11.61
C GLU A 179 -14.69 -1.87 -10.12
N GLU A 180 -14.88 -3.07 -9.56
CA GLU A 180 -15.08 -3.27 -8.12
C GLU A 180 -13.78 -2.99 -7.34
N GLN A 181 -13.89 -2.28 -6.22
CA GLN A 181 -12.78 -1.89 -5.34
C GLN A 181 -12.80 -2.74 -4.06
N TYR A 182 -11.63 -2.87 -3.40
CA TYR A 182 -11.48 -3.66 -2.17
C TYR A 182 -12.39 -3.22 -1.01
N ASN A 183 -12.79 -1.94 -0.99
CA ASN A 183 -13.69 -1.35 0.01
C ASN A 183 -15.19 -1.48 -0.37
N SER A 184 -15.53 -2.39 -1.29
CA SER A 184 -16.90 -2.65 -1.76
C SER A 184 -17.57 -1.46 -2.45
N THR A 185 -16.77 -0.55 -3.03
CA THR A 185 -17.26 0.51 -3.92
C THR A 185 -16.90 0.21 -5.37
N PHE A 186 -17.48 0.94 -6.31
CA PHE A 186 -17.12 0.87 -7.72
C PHE A 186 -16.36 2.12 -8.17
N ARG A 187 -15.48 1.89 -9.13
CA ARG A 187 -14.79 2.92 -9.90
C ARG A 187 -15.30 2.90 -11.34
N VAL A 188 -15.68 4.06 -11.86
CA VAL A 188 -16.14 4.21 -13.25
C VAL A 188 -15.31 5.28 -13.95
N VAL A 189 -14.84 4.97 -15.16
CA VAL A 189 -13.95 5.85 -15.92
C VAL A 189 -14.56 6.16 -17.28
N SER A 190 -14.77 7.44 -17.57
CA SER A 190 -15.10 7.92 -18.91
C SER A 190 -13.91 8.69 -19.48
N ALA A 191 -13.57 8.44 -20.74
CA ALA A 191 -12.46 9.09 -21.43
C ALA A 191 -12.95 9.72 -22.74
N LEU A 192 -12.77 11.02 -22.87
CA LEU A 192 -13.09 11.79 -24.08
C LEU A 192 -11.84 11.89 -24.96
N PRO A 193 -11.81 11.27 -26.16
CA PRO A 193 -10.77 11.54 -27.15
C PRO A 193 -10.83 13.00 -27.61
N ILE A 194 -9.68 13.66 -27.67
CA ILE A 194 -9.57 15.08 -28.00
C ILE A 194 -8.54 15.32 -29.09
N GLN A 195 -8.64 16.46 -29.77
CA GLN A 195 -7.64 16.88 -30.74
C GLN A 195 -6.54 17.73 -30.07
N HIS A 196 -5.32 17.63 -30.61
CA HIS A 196 -4.18 18.45 -30.18
C HIS A 196 -4.52 19.94 -30.14
N GLN A 197 -5.08 20.46 -31.24
CA GLN A 197 -5.38 21.89 -31.38
C GLN A 197 -6.44 22.37 -30.39
N ASP A 198 -7.40 21.52 -30.02
CA ASP A 198 -8.45 21.87 -29.06
C ASP A 198 -7.87 22.11 -27.66
N TRP A 199 -6.97 21.23 -27.22
CA TRP A 199 -6.26 21.43 -25.94
C TRP A 199 -5.34 22.63 -25.99
N MET A 200 -4.51 22.74 -27.03
CA MET A 200 -3.48 23.78 -27.13
C MET A 200 -4.06 25.19 -27.29
N SER A 201 -5.23 25.32 -27.91
CA SER A 201 -5.96 26.60 -27.99
C SER A 201 -6.64 27.00 -26.67
N GLY A 202 -6.62 26.12 -25.66
CA GLY A 202 -7.20 26.39 -24.35
C GLY A 202 -8.72 26.21 -24.29
N LYS A 203 -9.29 25.32 -25.12
CA LYS A 203 -10.70 24.94 -24.99
C LYS A 203 -10.97 24.33 -23.60
N GLU A 204 -12.18 24.55 -23.11
CA GLU A 204 -12.65 24.03 -21.84
C GLU A 204 -13.38 22.69 -22.06
N PHE A 205 -12.94 21.67 -21.34
CA PHE A 205 -13.52 20.33 -21.34
C PHE A 205 -14.24 20.13 -20.02
N LYS A 206 -15.54 19.85 -20.07
CA LYS A 206 -16.37 19.65 -18.89
C LYS A 206 -16.93 18.23 -18.88
N CYS A 207 -16.72 17.54 -17.77
CA CYS A 207 -17.39 16.29 -17.44
C CYS A 207 -18.51 16.59 -16.44
N LYS A 208 -19.74 16.24 -16.80
CA LYS A 208 -20.91 16.27 -15.93
C LYS A 208 -21.31 14.85 -15.57
N VAL A 209 -21.38 14.57 -14.28
CA VAL A 209 -21.70 13.24 -13.74
C VAL A 209 -23.03 13.31 -13.01
N ASN A 210 -23.93 12.39 -13.36
CA ASN A 210 -25.20 12.19 -12.69
C ASN A 210 -25.28 10.78 -12.11
N ASN A 211 -25.75 10.66 -10.87
CA ASN A 211 -25.95 9.41 -10.15
C ASN A 211 -27.08 9.63 -9.13
N LYS A 212 -27.91 8.61 -8.88
CA LYS A 212 -29.08 8.74 -8.00
C LYS A 212 -28.73 9.00 -6.54
N ALA A 213 -27.55 8.58 -6.08
CA ALA A 213 -27.08 8.90 -4.74
C ALA A 213 -26.56 10.35 -4.60
N LEU A 214 -26.46 11.10 -5.70
CA LEU A 214 -26.09 12.52 -5.67
C LEU A 214 -27.34 13.41 -5.60
N PRO A 215 -27.36 14.44 -4.73
CA PRO A 215 -28.48 15.39 -4.68
C PRO A 215 -28.58 16.27 -5.92
N SER A 216 -27.46 16.47 -6.64
CA SER A 216 -27.40 17.20 -7.90
C SER A 216 -26.21 16.73 -8.73
N PRO A 217 -26.24 16.87 -10.06
CA PRO A 217 -25.13 16.48 -10.92
C PRO A 217 -23.83 17.22 -10.56
N ILE A 218 -22.70 16.51 -10.51
CA ILE A 218 -21.38 17.09 -10.27
C ILE A 218 -20.74 17.45 -11.60
N GLU A 219 -20.31 18.70 -11.76
CA GLU A 219 -19.57 19.18 -12.93
C GLU A 219 -18.09 19.41 -12.57
N LYS A 220 -17.18 18.92 -13.42
CA LYS A 220 -15.74 19.19 -13.35
C LYS A 220 -15.25 19.68 -14.70
N THR A 221 -14.51 20.78 -14.70
CA THR A 221 -13.96 21.41 -15.90
C THR A 221 -12.44 21.37 -15.87
N ILE A 222 -11.83 21.18 -17.04
CA ILE A 222 -10.39 21.25 -17.22
C ILE A 222 -10.05 21.91 -18.56
N SER A 223 -8.93 22.63 -18.60
CA SER A 223 -8.37 23.22 -19.81
C SER A 223 -6.86 23.32 -19.65
N LYS A 224 -6.16 23.62 -20.74
CA LYS A 224 -4.73 23.91 -20.69
C LYS A 224 -4.49 25.12 -19.77
N PRO A 225 -3.60 25.02 -18.76
CA PRO A 225 -3.23 26.16 -17.94
C PRO A 225 -2.71 27.32 -18.79
N LYS A 226 -3.22 28.52 -18.55
CA LYS A 226 -2.71 29.75 -19.17
C LYS A 226 -1.48 30.20 -18.38
N GLY A 227 -0.41 30.56 -19.07
CA GLY A 227 0.80 31.01 -18.40
C GLY A 227 1.96 31.22 -19.36
N LEU A 228 3.08 31.65 -18.79
CA LEU A 228 4.34 31.75 -19.52
C LEU A 228 4.83 30.35 -19.90
N VAL A 229 5.36 30.22 -21.11
CA VAL A 229 5.99 29.00 -21.58
C VAL A 229 7.50 29.20 -21.61
N ARG A 230 8.25 28.31 -20.97
CA ARG A 230 9.72 28.31 -20.96
C ARG A 230 10.24 26.92 -21.29
N LYS A 231 11.16 26.85 -22.25
CA LYS A 231 11.74 25.59 -22.71
C LYS A 231 12.66 24.97 -21.63
N PRO A 232 12.64 23.64 -21.43
CA PRO A 232 13.58 22.96 -20.54
C PRO A 232 15.01 23.03 -21.07
N GLN A 233 15.96 23.09 -20.14
CA GLN A 233 17.35 22.71 -20.34
C GLN A 233 17.51 21.25 -19.93
N VAL A 234 18.14 20.45 -20.79
CA VAL A 234 18.28 19.00 -20.59
C VAL A 234 19.75 18.62 -20.51
N TYR A 235 20.14 17.99 -19.40
CA TYR A 235 21.49 17.51 -19.12
C TYR A 235 21.46 16.04 -18.77
N VAL A 236 22.37 15.26 -19.33
CA VAL A 236 22.53 13.84 -19.04
C VAL A 236 23.86 13.60 -18.35
N MET A 237 23.83 12.81 -17.29
CA MET A 237 24.95 12.52 -16.41
C MET A 237 25.15 11.01 -16.31
N GLY A 238 26.41 10.60 -16.41
CA GLY A 238 26.82 9.21 -16.28
C GLY A 238 26.75 8.76 -14.82
N PRO A 239 27.01 7.47 -14.58
CA PRO A 239 27.08 6.99 -13.21
C PRO A 239 28.26 7.62 -12.48
N PRO A 240 28.13 7.92 -11.19
CA PRO A 240 29.25 8.35 -10.36
C PRO A 240 30.30 7.24 -10.31
N THR A 241 31.59 7.62 -10.23
CA THR A 241 32.72 6.69 -10.34
C THR A 241 32.65 5.57 -9.31
N GLU A 242 32.15 5.88 -8.11
CA GLU A 242 31.99 4.97 -6.99
C GLU A 242 31.01 3.81 -7.34
N GLN A 243 29.98 4.12 -8.12
CA GLN A 243 28.97 3.14 -8.56
C GLN A 243 29.50 2.21 -9.66
N LEU A 244 30.62 2.54 -10.30
CA LEU A 244 31.23 1.67 -11.31
C LEU A 244 31.76 0.36 -10.72
N THR A 245 31.70 0.14 -9.41
CA THR A 245 32.01 -1.15 -8.79
C THR A 245 30.80 -2.09 -8.71
N GLU A 246 29.58 -1.58 -8.87
CA GLU A 246 28.33 -2.32 -8.79
C GLU A 246 27.99 -3.08 -10.08
N GLN A 247 27.04 -4.02 -10.01
CA GLN A 247 26.52 -4.74 -11.18
C GLN A 247 25.55 -3.88 -12.01
N THR A 248 24.87 -2.95 -11.35
CA THR A 248 23.93 -2.01 -11.96
C THR A 248 24.39 -0.59 -11.71
N VAL A 249 24.23 0.26 -12.70
CA VAL A 249 24.63 1.68 -12.64
C VAL A 249 23.45 2.56 -12.98
N SER A 250 23.47 3.79 -12.48
CA SER A 250 22.39 4.76 -12.70
C SER A 250 22.83 5.86 -13.69
N LEU A 251 22.02 6.09 -14.72
CA LEU A 251 22.11 7.26 -15.59
C LEU A 251 21.07 8.28 -15.13
N THR A 252 21.46 9.56 -15.12
CA THR A 252 20.59 10.64 -14.64
C THR A 252 20.34 11.64 -15.76
N CYS A 253 19.08 12.02 -15.97
CA CYS A 253 18.69 13.13 -16.83
C CYS A 253 18.08 14.22 -15.97
N LEU A 254 18.73 15.38 -15.93
CA LEU A 254 18.22 16.60 -15.31
C LEU A 254 17.52 17.41 -16.39
N THR A 255 16.25 17.71 -16.16
CA THR A 255 15.47 18.67 -16.95
C THR A 255 15.12 19.84 -16.05
N SER A 256 15.52 21.06 -16.38
CA SER A 256 15.34 22.24 -15.53
C SER A 256 14.93 23.48 -16.30
N GLY A 257 14.40 24.49 -15.60
CA GLY A 257 14.10 25.79 -16.18
C GLY A 257 12.83 25.83 -17.03
N PHE A 258 11.90 24.88 -16.87
CA PHE A 258 10.73 24.76 -17.75
C PHE A 258 9.43 25.28 -17.10
N LEU A 259 8.52 25.74 -17.95
CA LEU A 259 7.16 26.16 -17.60
C LEU A 259 6.22 25.85 -18.77
N PRO A 260 5.01 25.29 -18.56
CA PRO A 260 4.44 24.81 -17.29
C PRO A 260 5.09 23.49 -16.85
N ASN A 261 4.62 22.92 -15.73
CA ASN A 261 5.14 21.67 -15.16
C ASN A 261 4.79 20.40 -15.96
N ASP A 262 3.84 20.48 -16.91
CA ASP A 262 3.48 19.36 -17.79
C ASP A 262 4.63 18.97 -18.73
N ILE A 263 5.27 17.84 -18.45
CA ILE A 263 6.45 17.36 -19.19
C ILE A 263 6.44 15.83 -19.32
N GLY A 264 6.94 15.31 -20.44
CA GLY A 264 7.17 13.88 -20.65
C GLY A 264 8.66 13.59 -20.73
N VAL A 265 9.16 12.63 -19.95
CA VAL A 265 10.56 12.19 -20.00
C VAL A 265 10.63 10.67 -20.10
N GLU A 266 11.33 10.18 -21.12
CA GLU A 266 11.54 8.76 -21.37
C GLU A 266 13.00 8.48 -21.73
N TRP A 267 13.39 7.21 -21.62
CA TRP A 267 14.70 6.74 -22.03
C TRP A 267 14.58 5.77 -23.20
N THR A 268 15.51 5.87 -24.15
CA THR A 268 15.67 4.90 -25.22
C THR A 268 17.12 4.43 -25.35
N SER A 269 17.30 3.20 -25.83
CA SER A 269 18.60 2.64 -26.20
C SER A 269 18.43 1.80 -27.46
N ASN A 270 19.29 2.02 -28.46
CA ASN A 270 19.24 1.32 -29.75
C ASN A 270 17.84 1.32 -30.40
N GLY A 271 17.09 2.43 -30.30
CA GLY A 271 15.73 2.56 -30.85
C GLY A 271 14.62 1.91 -30.03
N HIS A 272 14.93 1.27 -28.90
CA HIS A 272 13.95 0.66 -28.00
C HIS A 272 13.74 1.50 -26.75
N ILE A 273 12.50 1.55 -26.25
CA ILE A 273 12.15 2.22 -25.00
C ILE A 273 12.65 1.40 -23.81
N GLU A 274 13.42 2.05 -22.93
CA GLU A 274 13.87 1.46 -21.66
C GLU A 274 12.72 1.43 -20.65
N LYS A 275 12.63 0.36 -19.85
CA LYS A 275 11.57 0.23 -18.84
C LYS A 275 12.04 0.58 -17.42
N ASN A 276 13.33 0.45 -17.16
CA ASN A 276 13.90 0.51 -15.81
C ASN A 276 14.24 1.93 -15.36
N TYR A 277 13.44 2.92 -15.76
CA TYR A 277 13.60 4.30 -15.33
C TYR A 277 12.48 4.74 -14.38
N LYS A 278 12.80 5.74 -13.55
CA LYS A 278 11.87 6.42 -12.67
C LYS A 278 12.08 7.93 -12.77
N ASN A 279 10.98 8.65 -12.84
CA ASN A 279 10.94 10.10 -12.90
C ASN A 279 10.54 10.63 -11.53
N THR A 280 11.16 11.72 -11.08
CA THR A 280 10.61 12.53 -9.98
C THR A 280 9.43 13.34 -10.51
N GLU A 281 8.55 13.76 -9.61
CA GLU A 281 7.59 14.82 -9.95
C GLU A 281 8.34 16.14 -10.21
N PRO A 282 7.81 17.03 -11.08
CA PRO A 282 8.32 18.39 -11.24
C PRO A 282 8.27 19.18 -9.93
N VAL A 283 9.41 19.76 -9.54
CA VAL A 283 9.55 20.61 -8.36
C VAL A 283 9.77 22.05 -8.80
N MET A 284 9.10 22.98 -8.14
CA MET A 284 9.29 24.41 -8.39
C MET A 284 10.65 24.86 -7.86
N ASP A 285 11.42 25.53 -8.71
CA ASP A 285 12.71 26.13 -8.39
C ASP A 285 12.54 27.55 -7.83
N SER A 286 13.62 28.10 -7.29
CA SER A 286 13.74 29.45 -6.75
C SER A 286 13.36 30.57 -7.73
N ASP A 287 13.54 30.35 -9.04
CA ASP A 287 13.16 31.31 -10.09
C ASP A 287 11.71 31.17 -10.58
N GLY A 288 10.93 30.30 -9.93
CA GLY A 288 9.53 30.00 -10.28
C GLY A 288 9.36 29.05 -11.46
N SER A 289 10.44 28.60 -12.11
CA SER A 289 10.38 27.51 -13.09
C SER A 289 10.31 26.15 -12.41
N PHE A 290 10.22 25.07 -13.19
CA PHE A 290 10.27 23.70 -12.69
C PHE A 290 11.55 22.98 -13.09
N PHE A 291 11.95 22.02 -12.26
CA PHE A 291 12.95 21.01 -12.58
C PHE A 291 12.50 19.62 -12.15
N MET A 292 13.05 18.59 -12.77
CA MET A 292 12.89 17.20 -12.36
C MET A 292 14.10 16.36 -12.76
N TYR A 293 14.22 15.18 -12.14
CA TYR A 293 15.23 14.18 -12.48
C TYR A 293 14.56 12.91 -13.03
N SER A 294 15.20 12.30 -14.02
CA SER A 294 14.89 10.93 -14.44
C SER A 294 16.11 10.05 -14.19
N LYS A 295 15.92 8.94 -13.47
CA LYS A 295 16.96 7.95 -13.18
C LYS A 295 16.68 6.66 -13.94
N LEU A 296 17.58 6.27 -14.84
CA LEU A 296 17.56 4.99 -15.53
C LEU A 296 18.57 4.04 -14.88
N ASN A 297 18.12 2.86 -14.44
CA ASN A 297 19.02 1.80 -13.98
C ASN A 297 19.38 0.88 -15.14
N VAL A 298 20.67 0.70 -15.39
CA VAL A 298 21.19 -0.18 -16.46
C VAL A 298 22.19 -1.18 -15.89
N GLU A 299 22.30 -2.34 -16.51
CA GLU A 299 23.39 -3.26 -16.20
C GLU A 299 24.73 -2.63 -16.61
N ARG A 300 25.75 -2.82 -15.77
CA ARG A 300 27.09 -2.28 -16.02
C ARG A 300 27.67 -2.77 -17.36
N SER A 301 27.41 -4.02 -17.72
CA SER A 301 27.78 -4.61 -19.02
C SER A 301 27.24 -3.79 -20.21
N ARG A 302 25.98 -3.33 -20.13
CA ARG A 302 25.36 -2.49 -21.16
C ARG A 302 25.97 -1.09 -21.20
N TRP A 303 26.27 -0.49 -20.05
CA TRP A 303 26.99 0.78 -19.99
C TRP A 303 28.41 0.67 -20.60
N ASP A 304 29.10 -0.42 -20.28
CA ASP A 304 30.46 -0.69 -20.73
C ASP A 304 30.54 -1.01 -22.23
N SER A 305 29.43 -1.44 -22.84
CA SER A 305 29.31 -1.65 -24.29
C SER A 305 29.44 -0.36 -25.13
N ARG A 306 29.41 0.82 -24.48
CA ARG A 306 29.45 2.15 -25.13
C ARG A 306 28.25 2.46 -26.03
N ALA A 307 27.21 1.62 -26.02
CA ALA A 307 25.95 1.92 -26.70
C ALA A 307 25.32 3.20 -26.11
N PRO A 308 24.73 4.07 -26.94
CA PRO A 308 24.11 5.29 -26.46
C PRO A 308 22.78 5.00 -25.75
N PHE A 309 22.58 5.75 -24.66
CA PHE A 309 21.30 5.90 -23.98
C PHE A 309 20.82 7.32 -24.22
N VAL A 310 19.55 7.49 -24.57
CA VAL A 310 18.98 8.79 -24.94
C VAL A 310 17.87 9.13 -23.97
N CYS A 311 18.00 10.28 -23.29
CA CYS A 311 16.91 10.92 -22.58
C CYS A 311 16.10 11.75 -23.58
N SER A 312 14.85 11.33 -23.82
CA SER A 312 13.90 11.98 -24.70
C SER A 312 12.90 12.78 -23.87
N VAL A 313 12.85 14.08 -24.11
CA VAL A 313 12.03 15.04 -23.35
C VAL A 313 11.00 15.67 -24.29
N VAL A 314 9.75 15.68 -23.86
CA VAL A 314 8.61 16.25 -24.57
C VAL A 314 8.00 17.36 -23.72
N HIS A 315 7.92 18.57 -24.26
CA HIS A 315 7.43 19.76 -23.55
C HIS A 315 6.94 20.83 -24.53
N GLU A 316 5.89 21.57 -24.20
CA GLU A 316 5.28 22.53 -25.12
C GLU A 316 6.21 23.71 -25.52
N GLY A 317 7.20 24.02 -24.68
CA GLY A 317 8.17 25.09 -24.95
C GLY A 317 9.31 24.70 -25.88
N LEU A 318 9.44 23.42 -26.23
CA LEU A 318 10.48 22.94 -27.15
C LEU A 318 10.09 23.15 -28.60
N HIS A 319 11.09 23.34 -29.46
CA HIS A 319 10.88 23.27 -30.91
C HIS A 319 10.39 21.86 -31.28
N ASN A 320 9.30 21.77 -32.05
CA ASN A 320 8.60 20.51 -32.33
C ASN A 320 8.18 19.72 -31.07
N HIS A 321 8.06 20.41 -29.94
CA HIS A 321 7.73 19.87 -28.63
C HIS A 321 8.67 18.78 -28.09
N HIS A 322 9.86 18.60 -28.67
CA HIS A 322 10.72 17.46 -28.37
C HIS A 322 12.21 17.81 -28.40
N VAL A 323 13.00 17.17 -27.53
CA VAL A 323 14.47 17.24 -27.54
C VAL A 323 15.05 15.93 -27.00
N GLU A 324 16.18 15.54 -27.55
CA GLU A 324 16.93 14.36 -27.12
C GLU A 324 18.32 14.74 -26.63
N LYS A 325 18.77 14.05 -25.57
CA LYS A 325 20.14 14.11 -25.07
C LYS A 325 20.68 12.70 -24.87
N SER A 326 21.77 12.41 -25.56
CA SER A 326 22.43 11.11 -25.51
C SER A 326 23.59 11.09 -24.53
N ILE A 327 23.80 9.94 -23.88
CA ILE A 327 24.97 9.65 -23.08
C ILE A 327 25.47 8.23 -23.37
N SER A 328 26.79 8.08 -23.40
CA SER A 328 27.48 6.79 -23.51
C SER A 328 28.78 6.86 -22.73
N ARG A 329 29.37 5.68 -22.46
CA ARG A 329 30.64 5.62 -21.75
C ARG A 329 31.75 6.32 -22.55
N PRO A 330 32.44 7.33 -21.97
CA PRO A 330 33.49 8.05 -22.68
C PRO A 330 34.61 7.12 -23.18
N PRO A 331 35.25 7.40 -24.33
CA PRO A 331 36.47 6.72 -24.75
C PRO A 331 37.48 6.66 -23.59
N GLY A 332 38.09 5.50 -23.36
CA GLY A 332 39.15 5.41 -22.36
C GLY A 332 40.32 6.29 -22.81
N LYS A 333 40.87 7.09 -21.89
CA LYS A 333 42.19 7.69 -22.07
C LYS A 333 43.26 6.61 -22.01
#